data_AF-A0A6J4M9Z4-F1
#
_entry.id   AF-A0A6J4M9Z4-F1
#
_cell.length_a   1.000
_cell.length_b   1.000
_cell.length_c   1.000
_cell.angle_alpha   90.00
_cell.angle_beta   90.00
_cell.angle_gamma   90.00
#
_symmetry.space_group_name_H-M   'P 1'
#
loop_
_entity.id
_entity.type
_entity.pdbx_description
1 polymer ?
#
loop_
_entity_poly.entity_id
_entity_poly.type
_entity_poly.pdbx_seq_one_letter_code
_entity_poly.pdbx_strand_id
1 'polypeptide(L)'
;MDELDRMFRRLVQNARAASPEYLARPFEVAEIYHTLLPYRLNRRELGVDSAQRYDATLMRLLAGERGYLTGDADLQRAMREELQQPKPDTGAYRAYATAPVAFAPDAVRQLERDTLAPRLSDALRPPTPSPEAARAAAPTVPLQPPVPPAQPRPAAAPTA
;
A
#
# COMPACT_ATOMS: atom_id res chain seq x y z
N MET A 1 8.46 -4.41 8.18
CA MET A 1 8.19 -4.86 6.80
C MET A 1 9.46 -4.74 5.98
N ASP A 2 10.02 -5.90 5.65
CA ASP A 2 11.17 -6.09 4.78
C ASP A 2 10.90 -5.68 3.33
N GLU A 3 11.98 -5.54 2.54
CA GLU A 3 11.91 -5.16 1.13
C GLU A 3 11.12 -6.15 0.29
N LEU A 4 11.26 -7.45 0.58
CA LEU A 4 10.49 -8.50 -0.07
C LEU A 4 8.98 -8.34 0.19
N ASP A 5 8.62 -7.98 1.41
CA ASP A 5 7.22 -7.75 1.81
C ASP A 5 6.65 -6.56 1.03
N ARG A 6 7.38 -5.46 0.96
CA ARG A 6 7.00 -4.28 0.16
C ARG A 6 6.87 -4.62 -1.32
N MET A 7 7.77 -5.44 -1.86
CA MET A 7 7.74 -5.89 -3.25
C MET A 7 6.51 -6.74 -3.54
N PHE A 8 6.21 -7.74 -2.69
CA PHE A 8 5.02 -8.55 -2.81
C PHE A 8 3.74 -7.71 -2.72
N ARG A 9 3.67 -6.81 -1.73
CA ARG A 9 2.53 -5.90 -1.56
C ARG A 9 2.28 -5.04 -2.79
N ARG A 10 3.35 -4.52 -3.38
CA ARG A 10 3.26 -3.69 -4.59
C ARG A 10 2.88 -4.53 -5.81
N LEU A 11 3.44 -5.73 -5.91
CA LEU A 11 3.11 -6.69 -6.97
C LEU A 11 1.62 -7.02 -6.98
N VAL A 12 1.04 -7.37 -5.83
CA VAL A 12 -0.39 -7.70 -5.70
C VAL A 12 -1.26 -6.48 -6.02
N GLN A 13 -0.88 -5.28 -5.56
CA GLN A 13 -1.61 -4.05 -5.89
C GLN A 13 -1.61 -3.76 -7.39
N ASN A 14 -0.44 -3.86 -8.05
CA ASN A 14 -0.33 -3.62 -9.48
C ASN A 14 -1.03 -4.71 -10.29
N ALA A 15 -0.97 -5.98 -9.86
CA ALA A 15 -1.72 -7.06 -10.48
C ALA A 15 -3.23 -6.81 -10.43
N ARG A 16 -3.78 -6.40 -9.27
CA ARG A 16 -5.21 -6.03 -9.16
C ARG A 16 -5.58 -4.84 -10.02
N ALA A 17 -4.70 -3.83 -10.09
CA ALA A 17 -4.93 -2.62 -10.87
C ALA A 17 -4.86 -2.88 -12.38
N ALA A 18 -4.00 -3.82 -12.82
CA ALA A 18 -3.90 -4.26 -14.21
C ALA A 18 -5.09 -5.14 -14.58
N SER A 19 -5.18 -6.34 -14.00
CA SER A 19 -6.33 -7.24 -14.13
C SER A 19 -6.43 -8.20 -12.95
N PRO A 20 -7.59 -8.34 -12.28
CA PRO A 20 -7.74 -9.25 -11.16
C PRO A 20 -7.53 -10.73 -11.52
N GLU A 21 -7.62 -11.08 -12.80
CA GLU A 21 -7.34 -12.43 -13.31
C GLU A 21 -5.92 -12.90 -13.00
N TYR A 22 -4.92 -12.00 -12.94
CA TYR A 22 -3.53 -12.34 -12.61
C TYR A 22 -3.38 -13.02 -11.25
N LEU A 23 -4.32 -12.80 -10.32
CA LEU A 23 -4.33 -13.45 -9.01
C LEU A 23 -4.86 -14.89 -9.04
N ALA A 24 -5.62 -15.24 -10.07
CA ALA A 24 -6.27 -16.54 -10.23
C ALA A 24 -5.60 -17.44 -11.28
N ARG A 25 -4.80 -16.85 -12.18
CA ARG A 25 -4.09 -17.56 -13.25
C ARG A 25 -2.58 -17.60 -13.03
N PRO A 26 -1.89 -18.62 -13.55
CA PRO A 26 -0.45 -18.53 -13.75
C PRO A 26 -0.13 -17.51 -14.85
N PHE A 27 1.00 -16.82 -14.68
CA PHE A 27 1.57 -15.86 -15.62
C PHE A 27 3.09 -16.06 -15.68
N GLU A 28 3.76 -15.40 -16.61
CA GLU A 28 5.19 -15.60 -16.85
C GLU A 28 6.05 -14.70 -15.94
N VAL A 29 7.27 -15.13 -15.64
CA VAL A 29 8.24 -14.29 -14.91
C VAL A 29 8.49 -12.96 -15.63
N ALA A 30 8.48 -12.97 -16.96
CA ALA A 30 8.61 -11.78 -17.82
C ALA A 30 7.60 -10.68 -17.48
N GLU A 31 6.35 -11.07 -17.26
CA GLU A 31 5.26 -10.15 -16.94
C GLU A 31 5.51 -9.41 -15.63
N ILE A 32 6.26 -10.00 -14.69
CA ILE A 32 6.58 -9.34 -13.42
C ILE A 32 7.41 -8.09 -13.67
N TYR A 33 8.52 -8.17 -14.39
CA TYR A 33 9.41 -7.02 -14.54
C TYR A 33 9.07 -6.12 -15.73
N HIS A 34 8.27 -6.59 -16.69
CA HIS A 34 7.77 -5.77 -17.80
C HIS A 34 6.47 -5.03 -17.46
N THR A 35 5.49 -5.74 -16.89
CA THR A 35 4.10 -5.27 -16.78
C THR A 35 3.77 -4.87 -15.35
N LEU A 36 4.03 -5.74 -14.38
CA LEU A 36 3.54 -5.56 -13.00
C LEU A 36 4.46 -4.69 -12.13
N LEU A 37 5.77 -4.85 -12.24
CA LEU A 37 6.79 -4.18 -11.45
C LEU A 37 7.94 -3.62 -12.32
N PRO A 38 7.66 -2.76 -13.31
CA PRO A 38 8.74 -2.08 -14.02
C PRO A 38 9.58 -1.25 -13.04
N TYR A 39 10.90 -1.53 -13.01
CA TYR A 39 11.87 -0.92 -12.08
C TYR A 39 11.79 0.61 -12.06
N ARG A 40 11.69 1.24 -13.24
CA ARG A 40 11.66 2.70 -13.36
C ARG A 40 10.47 3.34 -12.65
N LEU A 41 9.33 2.66 -12.62
CA LEU A 41 8.09 3.20 -12.03
C LEU A 41 7.99 2.90 -10.53
N ASN A 42 8.58 1.79 -10.06
CA ASN A 42 8.39 1.31 -8.69
C ASN A 42 9.61 1.51 -7.77
N ARG A 43 10.77 1.97 -8.26
CA ARG A 43 12.00 2.15 -7.44
C ARG A 43 11.80 2.95 -6.15
N ARG A 44 11.00 4.03 -6.20
CA ARG A 44 10.74 4.91 -5.05
C ARG A 44 9.89 4.22 -3.98
N GLU A 45 8.81 3.56 -4.40
CA GLU A 45 7.87 2.87 -3.51
C GLU A 45 8.49 1.62 -2.86
N LEU A 46 9.32 0.91 -3.62
CA LEU A 46 10.03 -0.28 -3.15
C LEU A 46 11.20 0.05 -2.20
N GLY A 47 11.69 1.30 -2.22
CA GLY A 47 12.89 1.69 -1.47
C GLY A 47 14.18 1.06 -2.01
N VAL A 48 14.17 0.56 -3.25
CA VAL A 48 15.36 0.02 -3.92
C VAL A 48 16.14 1.14 -4.58
N ASP A 49 17.31 1.43 -4.04
CA ASP A 49 18.20 2.46 -4.56
C ASP A 49 18.98 2.00 -5.80
N SER A 50 19.07 0.69 -6.01
CA SER A 50 19.85 0.08 -7.10
C SER A 50 19.12 -1.06 -7.81
N ALA A 51 19.38 -1.20 -9.10
CA ALA A 51 18.82 -2.27 -9.93
C ALA A 51 19.24 -3.66 -9.44
N GLN A 52 20.46 -3.83 -8.93
CA GLN A 52 20.91 -5.09 -8.31
C GLN A 52 20.08 -5.46 -7.07
N ARG A 53 19.68 -4.47 -6.26
CA ARG A 53 18.85 -4.73 -5.06
C ARG A 53 17.43 -5.14 -5.44
N TYR A 54 16.91 -4.52 -6.49
CA TYR A 54 15.66 -4.95 -7.12
C TYR A 54 15.76 -6.39 -7.62
N ASP A 55 16.81 -6.73 -8.37
CA ASP A 55 17.03 -8.09 -8.87
C ASP A 55 17.16 -9.11 -7.76
N ALA A 56 17.93 -8.82 -6.72
CA ALA A 56 18.13 -9.73 -5.59
C ALA A 56 16.80 -10.00 -4.86
N THR A 57 15.97 -8.97 -4.71
CA THR A 57 14.67 -9.09 -4.06
C THR A 57 13.69 -9.86 -4.93
N LEU A 58 13.69 -9.62 -6.25
CA LEU A 58 12.87 -10.35 -7.20
C LEU A 58 13.26 -11.83 -7.24
N MET A 59 14.57 -12.12 -7.25
CA MET A 59 15.10 -13.47 -7.22
C MET A 59 14.69 -14.23 -5.95
N ARG A 60 14.73 -13.58 -4.77
CA ARG A 60 14.21 -14.14 -3.51
C ARG A 60 12.71 -14.43 -3.59
N LEU A 61 11.95 -13.55 -4.23
CA LEU A 61 10.51 -13.75 -4.46
C LEU A 61 10.25 -14.98 -5.36
N LEU A 62 11.01 -15.10 -6.45
CA LEU A 62 10.92 -16.22 -7.41
C LEU A 62 11.42 -17.54 -6.83
N ALA A 63 12.38 -17.51 -5.91
CA ALA A 63 12.79 -18.67 -5.12
C ALA A 63 11.68 -19.24 -4.22
N GLY A 64 10.55 -18.53 -4.10
CA GLY A 64 9.43 -18.91 -3.24
C GLY A 64 9.67 -18.54 -1.77
N GLU A 65 10.54 -17.56 -1.49
CA GLU A 65 10.77 -17.13 -0.11
C GLU A 65 9.46 -16.65 0.53
N ARG A 66 9.22 -17.12 1.77
CA ARG A 66 7.99 -16.88 2.56
C ARG A 66 6.70 -17.41 1.92
N GLY A 67 6.80 -18.18 0.82
CA GLY A 67 5.65 -18.77 0.15
C GLY A 67 4.76 -17.75 -0.56
N TYR A 68 5.30 -16.61 -0.98
CA TYR A 68 4.53 -15.56 -1.66
C TYR A 68 4.12 -15.92 -3.10
N LEU A 69 5.06 -16.49 -3.84
CA LEU A 69 4.85 -16.97 -5.20
C LEU A 69 5.09 -18.48 -5.23
N THR A 70 4.31 -19.16 -6.05
CA THR A 70 4.46 -20.58 -6.37
C THR A 70 4.68 -20.68 -7.87
N GLY A 71 5.82 -21.21 -8.27
CA GLY A 71 6.20 -21.32 -9.68
C GLY A 71 6.69 -22.71 -10.02
N ASP A 72 7.24 -22.82 -11.22
CA ASP A 72 7.91 -24.04 -11.66
C ASP A 72 8.99 -24.50 -10.65
N ALA A 73 9.02 -25.81 -10.37
CA ALA A 73 9.92 -26.37 -9.37
C ALA A 73 11.40 -26.22 -9.76
N ASP A 74 11.72 -26.27 -11.06
CA ASP A 74 13.08 -26.09 -11.57
C ASP A 74 13.52 -24.64 -11.37
N LEU A 75 12.66 -23.67 -11.75
CA LEU A 75 12.88 -22.25 -11.48
C LEU A 75 13.16 -22.00 -10.00
N GLN A 76 12.26 -22.45 -9.11
CA GLN A 76 12.42 -22.19 -7.68
C GLN A 76 13.69 -22.83 -7.13
N ARG A 77 14.03 -24.04 -7.60
CA ARG A 77 15.23 -24.74 -7.18
C ARG A 77 16.50 -24.00 -7.67
N ALA A 78 16.57 -23.64 -8.94
CA ALA A 78 17.68 -22.89 -9.52
C ALA A 78 17.91 -21.55 -8.82
N MET A 79 16.84 -20.79 -8.55
CA MET A 79 16.95 -19.52 -7.82
C MET A 79 17.44 -19.71 -6.38
N ARG A 80 17.02 -20.78 -5.69
CA ARG A 80 17.52 -21.11 -4.35
C ARG A 80 18.99 -21.50 -4.36
N GLU A 81 19.41 -22.31 -5.32
CA GLU A 81 20.82 -22.73 -5.49
C GLU A 81 21.72 -21.52 -5.81
N GLU A 82 21.28 -20.62 -6.69
CA GLU A 82 22.00 -19.40 -7.01
C GLU A 82 22.12 -18.45 -5.81
N LEU A 83 21.06 -18.28 -5.01
CA LEU A 83 21.11 -17.44 -3.80
C LEU A 83 22.07 -17.97 -2.72
N GLN A 84 22.43 -19.25 -2.77
CA GLN A 84 23.42 -19.87 -1.89
C GLN A 84 24.87 -19.68 -2.39
N GLN A 85 25.05 -19.22 -3.64
CA GLN A 85 26.37 -18.97 -4.17
C GLN A 85 27.01 -17.75 -3.48
N PRO A 86 28.35 -17.75 -3.29
CA PRO A 86 29.07 -16.60 -2.73
C PRO A 86 28.99 -15.35 -3.63
N LYS A 87 28.72 -15.53 -4.91
CA LYS A 87 28.50 -14.46 -5.88
C LYS A 87 27.24 -14.78 -6.72
N PRO A 88 26.05 -14.52 -6.18
CA PRO A 88 24.80 -14.86 -6.85
C PRO A 88 24.64 -14.01 -8.13
N ASP A 89 24.31 -14.64 -9.27
CA ASP A 89 23.95 -13.89 -10.46
C ASP A 89 22.51 -13.40 -10.34
N THR A 90 22.39 -12.12 -10.06
CA THR A 90 21.10 -11.51 -9.77
C THR A 90 20.18 -11.46 -10.99
N GLY A 91 20.72 -11.66 -12.21
CA GLY A 91 19.97 -11.71 -13.45
C GLY A 91 19.60 -13.13 -13.92
N ALA A 92 19.98 -14.17 -13.17
CA ALA A 92 19.77 -15.57 -13.56
C ALA A 92 18.29 -15.92 -13.85
N TYR A 93 17.35 -15.26 -13.17
CA TYR A 93 15.91 -15.47 -13.39
C TYR A 93 15.47 -15.12 -14.83
N ARG A 94 16.23 -14.33 -15.58
CA ARG A 94 15.90 -13.98 -16.98
C ARG A 94 15.94 -15.18 -17.92
N ALA A 95 16.73 -16.21 -17.59
CA ALA A 95 16.71 -17.48 -18.33
C ALA A 95 15.34 -18.19 -18.22
N TYR A 96 14.60 -17.89 -17.16
CA TYR A 96 13.29 -18.44 -16.86
C TYR A 96 12.15 -17.44 -17.12
N ALA A 97 12.35 -16.48 -18.02
CA ALA A 97 11.38 -15.44 -18.33
C ALA A 97 9.99 -15.99 -18.70
N THR A 98 9.92 -17.15 -19.37
CA THR A 98 8.68 -17.81 -19.78
C THR A 98 8.16 -18.85 -18.78
N ALA A 99 8.83 -19.01 -17.63
CA ALA A 99 8.41 -19.97 -16.63
C ALA A 99 7.09 -19.53 -15.97
N PRO A 100 6.11 -20.45 -15.80
CA PRO A 100 4.84 -20.12 -15.18
C PRO A 100 5.01 -19.92 -13.67
N VAL A 101 4.46 -18.83 -13.17
CA VAL A 101 4.39 -18.46 -11.76
C VAL A 101 2.98 -18.02 -11.42
N ALA A 102 2.55 -18.31 -10.19
CA ALA A 102 1.25 -17.95 -9.66
C ALA A 102 1.40 -17.36 -8.26
N PHE A 103 0.46 -16.51 -7.86
CA PHE A 103 0.38 -16.04 -6.50
C PHE A 103 -0.08 -17.16 -5.58
N ALA A 104 0.55 -17.29 -4.41
CA ALA A 104 0.02 -18.18 -3.39
C ALA A 104 -1.27 -17.57 -2.81
N PRO A 105 -2.42 -18.26 -2.91
CA PRO A 105 -3.70 -17.70 -2.48
C PRO A 105 -3.74 -17.41 -0.97
N ASP A 106 -3.01 -18.19 -0.17
CA ASP A 106 -2.89 -17.97 1.26
C ASP A 106 -2.13 -16.68 1.59
N ALA A 107 -1.02 -16.42 0.88
CA ALA A 107 -0.24 -15.20 1.03
C ALA A 107 -1.02 -13.93 0.66
N VAL A 108 -1.82 -13.99 -0.41
CA VAL A 108 -2.69 -12.87 -0.82
C VAL A 108 -3.74 -12.61 0.27
N ARG A 109 -4.40 -13.67 0.77
CA ARG A 109 -5.38 -13.54 1.87
C ARG A 109 -4.75 -13.01 3.15
N GLN A 110 -3.56 -13.47 3.50
CA GLN A 110 -2.82 -12.98 4.67
C GLN A 110 -2.50 -11.49 4.52
N LEU A 111 -2.07 -11.06 3.34
CA LEU A 111 -1.82 -9.65 3.08
C LEU A 111 -3.10 -8.80 3.23
N GLU A 112 -4.23 -9.27 2.72
CA GLU A 112 -5.52 -8.59 2.90
C GLU A 112 -5.90 -8.48 4.37
N ARG A 113 -5.70 -9.55 5.15
CA ARG A 113 -5.92 -9.50 6.60
C ARG A 113 -5.00 -8.47 7.27
N ASP A 114 -3.71 -8.42 6.92
CA ASP A 114 -2.76 -7.47 7.49
C ASP A 114 -3.09 -6.02 7.13
N THR A 115 -3.59 -5.77 5.92
CA THR A 115 -4.03 -4.42 5.50
C THR A 115 -5.36 -3.99 6.12
N LEU A 116 -6.27 -4.93 6.41
CA LEU A 116 -7.58 -4.66 7.01
C LEU A 116 -7.56 -4.68 8.55
N ALA A 117 -6.66 -5.44 9.18
CA ALA A 117 -6.50 -5.54 10.62
C ALA A 117 -6.29 -4.20 11.35
N PRO A 118 -5.50 -3.22 10.85
CA PRO A 118 -5.34 -1.95 11.54
C PRO A 118 -6.62 -1.09 11.56
N ARG A 119 -7.63 -1.39 10.73
CA ARG A 119 -8.91 -0.64 10.69
C ARG A 119 -9.90 -1.11 11.77
N LEU A 120 -9.86 -2.37 12.16
CA LEU A 120 -10.72 -2.92 13.22
C LEU A 120 -10.25 -2.51 14.62
N SER A 121 -8.94 -2.38 14.84
CA SER A 121 -8.39 -1.90 16.12
C SER A 121 -8.69 -0.42 16.40
N ASP A 122 -8.90 0.40 15.37
CA ASP A 122 -9.30 1.80 15.52
C ASP A 122 -10.82 1.95 15.76
N ALA A 123 -11.63 1.07 15.16
CA ALA A 123 -13.09 1.06 15.33
C ALA A 123 -13.58 0.52 16.69
N LEU A 124 -12.74 -0.23 17.41
CA LEU A 124 -13.00 -0.70 18.78
C LEU A 124 -12.49 0.25 19.86
N ARG A 125 -11.93 1.41 19.48
CA ARG A 125 -11.63 2.46 20.44
C ARG A 125 -12.97 3.03 20.90
N PRO A 126 -13.39 2.83 22.17
CA PRO A 126 -14.59 3.48 22.66
C PRO A 126 -14.39 4.98 22.42
N PRO A 127 -15.41 5.72 21.94
CA PRO A 127 -15.32 7.17 21.97
C PRO A 127 -15.08 7.53 23.44
N THR A 128 -13.89 8.03 23.76
CA THR A 128 -13.69 8.75 25.02
C THR A 128 -14.79 9.80 25.06
N PRO A 129 -15.73 9.76 26.02
CA PRO A 129 -16.70 10.82 26.13
C PRO A 129 -15.91 12.10 26.38
N SER A 130 -15.96 13.04 25.43
CA SER A 130 -15.51 14.40 25.65
C SER A 130 -16.13 14.91 26.95
N PRO A 131 -15.36 15.48 27.90
CA PRO A 131 -15.88 16.02 29.15
C PRO A 131 -16.72 17.31 28.97
N GLU A 132 -17.19 17.60 27.76
CA GLU A 132 -17.95 18.81 27.44
C GLU A 132 -19.47 18.62 27.60
N ALA A 133 -19.96 17.39 27.81
CA ALA A 133 -21.38 17.11 28.07
C ALA A 133 -21.80 17.28 29.54
N ALA A 134 -20.85 17.47 30.47
CA ALA A 134 -21.14 17.55 31.92
C ALA A 134 -21.45 18.96 32.45
N ARG A 135 -21.64 19.96 31.58
CA ARG A 135 -21.93 21.34 32.00
C ARG A 135 -23.38 21.81 31.79
N ALA A 136 -24.27 20.92 31.35
CA ALA A 136 -25.70 21.20 31.21
C ALA A 136 -26.45 21.00 32.56
N ALA A 137 -26.08 21.78 33.58
CA ALA A 137 -26.90 21.92 34.78
C ALA A 137 -26.63 23.29 35.43
N ALA A 138 -27.20 24.35 34.87
CA ALA A 138 -27.46 25.59 35.59
C ALA A 138 -28.78 26.20 35.09
N PRO A 139 -29.70 26.59 35.99
CA PRO A 139 -30.99 27.14 35.63
C PRO A 139 -30.91 28.60 35.14
N THR A 140 -31.84 28.91 34.25
CA THR A 140 -32.27 30.17 33.63
C THR A 140 -31.90 31.49 34.32
N VAL A 141 -31.26 32.40 33.56
CA VAL A 141 -31.41 33.85 33.69
C VAL A 141 -31.61 34.43 32.28
N PRO A 142 -32.74 35.10 31.95
CA PRO A 142 -32.95 35.69 30.64
C PRO A 142 -32.45 37.14 30.64
N LEU A 143 -31.60 37.56 29.70
CA LEU A 143 -31.38 38.98 29.42
C LEU A 143 -30.82 39.22 27.99
N GLN A 144 -31.69 39.85 27.21
CA GLN A 144 -31.49 40.74 26.06
C GLN A 144 -31.23 40.19 24.64
N PRO A 145 -32.00 40.65 23.63
CA PRO A 145 -31.70 40.45 22.22
C PRO A 145 -30.58 41.38 21.72
N PRO A 146 -29.79 40.96 20.72
CA PRO A 146 -28.73 41.79 20.14
C PRO A 146 -29.31 42.92 19.28
N VAL A 147 -28.84 44.14 19.53
CA VAL A 147 -29.05 45.32 18.69
C VAL A 147 -28.37 45.13 17.30
N PRO A 148 -29.02 45.50 16.18
CA PRO A 148 -28.39 45.45 14.87
C PRO A 148 -27.35 46.59 14.68
N PRO A 149 -26.29 46.38 13.87
CA PRO A 149 -25.30 47.41 13.61
C PRO A 149 -25.90 48.56 12.80
N ALA A 150 -25.72 49.79 13.31
CA ALA A 150 -26.10 51.03 12.64
C ALA A 150 -25.29 51.22 11.36
N GLN A 151 -25.97 51.32 10.22
CA GLN A 151 -25.39 51.81 8.97
C GLN A 151 -25.09 53.32 9.08
N PRO A 152 -23.91 53.81 8.67
CA PRO A 152 -23.66 55.23 8.59
C PRO A 152 -24.44 55.84 7.40
N ARG A 153 -25.37 56.76 7.69
CA ARG A 153 -26.00 57.63 6.70
C ARG A 153 -24.96 58.64 6.17
N PRO A 154 -24.86 58.87 4.85
CA PRO A 154 -24.19 60.05 4.34
C PRO A 154 -25.02 61.31 4.65
N ALA A 155 -24.35 62.33 5.18
CA ALA A 155 -24.91 63.64 5.45
C ALA A 155 -25.16 64.39 4.12
N ALA A 156 -26.41 64.77 3.88
CA ALA A 156 -26.74 65.91 3.04
C ALA A 156 -26.49 67.19 3.85
N ALA A 157 -25.76 68.17 3.31
CA ALA A 157 -26.26 69.48 2.83
C ALA A 157 -25.19 70.55 3.23
N PRO A 158 -25.17 71.80 2.71
CA PRO A 158 -26.24 72.49 2.00
C PRO A 158 -25.84 73.34 0.77
N THR A 159 -26.89 73.78 0.08
CA THR A 159 -26.99 74.97 -0.78
C THR A 159 -26.37 76.23 -0.16
N ALA A 160 -25.65 76.98 -0.99
CA ALA A 160 -25.68 78.45 -1.07
C ALA A 160 -25.47 78.84 -2.54
#